data_AF-A0A949S730-F1
#
_entry.id   AF-A0A949S730-F1
#
_cell.length_a   1.000
_cell.length_b   1.000
_cell.length_c   1.000
_cell.angle_alpha   90.00
_cell.angle_beta   90.00
_cell.angle_gamma   90.00
#
_symmetry.space_group_name_H-M   'P 1'
#
loop_
_entity.id
_entity.type
_entity.pdbx_description
1 polymer ?
#
loop_
_entity_poly.entity_id
_entity_poly.type
_entity_poly.pdbx_seq_one_letter_code
_entity_poly.pdbx_strand_id
1 'polypeptide(L)'
;MPKFTDSFRFLIAFGISLTLLIACGDKKDSVDSKKEETTKEETKKETTTSSSASNQLYFVEEYTKDGQEVGKSEKFFIGEKGGYITAMLRTSQPIGVGAVDVRIERESLDGTEIVSTTPFDVFPDKSYFFFDKITFYKSGDYKVTVFKKDGSPVAAGTVRIDYK
;
A
#
# COMPACT_ATOMS: atom_id res chain seq x y z
N MET A 1 47.82 0.98 -20.94
CA MET A 1 47.22 1.78 -19.84
C MET A 1 47.00 0.85 -18.63
N PRO A 2 46.97 1.37 -17.40
CA PRO A 2 47.37 0.60 -16.21
C PRO A 2 46.30 -0.39 -15.71
N LYS A 3 46.79 -1.46 -15.07
CA LYS A 3 45.99 -2.29 -14.15
C LYS A 3 45.95 -1.57 -12.80
N PHE A 4 44.79 -1.47 -12.17
CA PHE A 4 44.68 -0.95 -10.80
C PHE A 4 45.02 -2.06 -9.81
N THR A 5 45.78 -1.74 -8.77
CA THR A 5 46.31 -2.68 -7.76
C THR A 5 45.60 -2.54 -6.42
N ASP A 6 45.90 -3.46 -5.51
CA ASP A 6 45.43 -3.57 -4.13
C ASP A 6 45.05 -2.27 -3.41
N SER A 7 43.95 -2.31 -2.66
CA SER A 7 44.02 -2.51 -1.20
C SER A 7 42.66 -2.41 -0.53
N PHE A 8 42.36 -3.33 0.42
CA PHE A 8 42.45 -3.03 1.86
C PHE A 8 42.07 -4.26 2.68
N ARG A 9 42.91 -4.60 3.67
CA ARG A 9 42.62 -5.64 4.67
C ARG A 9 42.21 -4.93 5.94
N PHE A 10 41.04 -5.23 6.50
CA PHE A 10 40.74 -4.87 7.89
C PHE A 10 40.08 -6.05 8.63
N LEU A 11 40.81 -6.57 9.61
CA LEU A 11 40.30 -7.47 10.63
C LEU A 11 39.76 -6.61 11.77
N ILE A 12 38.49 -6.77 12.11
CA ILE A 12 37.97 -6.43 13.44
C ILE A 12 37.21 -7.67 13.94
N ALA A 13 37.47 -8.04 15.19
CA ALA A 13 37.05 -9.29 15.78
C ALA A 13 36.06 -9.06 16.93
N PHE A 14 35.22 -10.07 17.18
CA PHE A 14 34.52 -10.39 18.45
C PHE A 14 34.01 -9.25 19.34
N GLY A 15 32.69 -9.13 19.42
CA GLY A 15 31.97 -8.57 20.56
C GLY A 15 30.87 -9.54 21.01
N ILE A 16 30.92 -10.02 22.25
CA ILE A 16 29.95 -10.97 22.85
C ILE A 16 29.27 -10.28 24.05
N SER A 17 28.04 -10.71 24.38
CA SER A 17 27.20 -10.22 25.48
C SER A 17 26.57 -8.83 25.22
N LEU A 18 25.41 -8.49 25.80
CA LEU A 18 24.82 -9.01 27.04
C LEU A 18 23.28 -9.11 26.96
N THR A 19 22.69 -10.15 27.55
CA THR A 19 21.24 -10.26 27.75
C THR A 19 20.76 -9.50 28.99
N LEU A 20 19.64 -8.80 28.90
CA LEU A 20 18.90 -8.27 30.04
C LEU A 20 17.45 -8.73 30.02
N LEU A 21 17.11 -9.66 30.92
CA LEU A 21 15.74 -9.93 31.34
C LEU A 21 15.29 -8.82 32.29
N ILE A 22 14.05 -8.35 32.13
CA ILE A 22 13.35 -7.56 33.16
C ILE A 22 12.16 -8.41 33.63
N ALA A 23 12.00 -8.52 34.94
CA ALA A 23 11.08 -9.43 35.61
C ALA A 23 9.75 -8.76 36.02
N CYS A 24 8.83 -9.59 36.54
CA CYS A 24 7.47 -9.20 36.91
C CYS A 24 7.36 -8.14 38.02
N GLY A 25 6.21 -7.47 38.08
CA GLY A 25 5.84 -6.52 39.13
C GLY A 25 4.33 -6.54 39.42
N ASP A 26 3.86 -7.60 40.07
CA ASP A 26 2.45 -7.78 40.48
C ASP A 26 2.09 -6.91 41.70
N LYS A 27 0.88 -6.32 41.72
CA LYS A 27 0.20 -5.89 42.96
C LYS A 27 -1.31 -5.58 42.81
N LYS A 28 -2.09 -6.43 43.48
CA LYS A 28 -3.42 -6.24 44.13
C LYS A 28 -3.60 -4.87 44.82
N ASP A 29 -4.80 -4.35 45.18
CA ASP A 29 -6.22 -4.80 45.27
C ASP A 29 -7.11 -3.50 45.31
N SER A 30 -8.45 -3.41 45.19
CA SER A 30 -9.58 -4.27 44.72
C SER A 30 -10.92 -3.47 44.80
N VAL A 31 -12.09 -4.14 44.64
CA VAL A 31 -13.45 -3.78 45.16
C VAL A 31 -14.42 -2.84 44.37
N ASP A 32 -15.62 -3.40 44.14
CA ASP A 32 -17.00 -2.90 43.89
C ASP A 32 -17.44 -1.86 42.80
N SER A 33 -18.08 -2.42 41.75
CA SER A 33 -19.53 -2.31 41.43
C SER A 33 -20.29 -0.96 41.38
N LYS A 34 -20.66 -0.49 40.16
CA LYS A 34 -22.05 0.03 39.90
C LYS A 34 -22.49 0.10 38.40
N LYS A 35 -23.57 -0.64 38.10
CA LYS A 35 -24.73 -0.41 37.19
C LYS A 35 -24.72 0.69 36.11
N GLU A 36 -25.15 0.31 34.89
CA GLU A 36 -25.69 1.13 33.75
C GLU A 36 -24.71 2.08 33.02
N GLU A 37 -24.88 2.45 31.73
CA GLU A 37 -25.90 2.09 30.72
C GLU A 37 -25.29 1.94 29.30
N THR A 38 -26.07 1.52 28.30
CA THR A 38 -25.62 1.35 26.91
C THR A 38 -25.53 2.67 26.16
N THR A 39 -24.36 3.01 25.60
CA THR A 39 -24.23 3.97 24.50
C THR A 39 -23.31 3.41 23.43
N LYS A 40 -23.73 3.49 22.16
CA LYS A 40 -22.87 3.18 21.02
C LYS A 40 -22.03 4.41 20.67
N GLU A 41 -20.73 4.38 20.95
CA GLU A 41 -19.79 5.23 20.21
C GLU A 41 -19.40 4.51 18.92
N GLU A 42 -19.69 5.14 17.78
CA GLU A 42 -19.17 4.70 16.49
C GLU A 42 -17.65 4.96 16.49
N THR A 43 -16.85 3.90 16.39
CA THR A 43 -15.39 4.02 16.34
C THR A 43 -14.95 4.63 15.00
N LYS A 44 -15.09 5.95 14.89
CA LYS A 44 -14.53 6.76 13.80
C LYS A 44 -13.01 6.56 13.82
N LYS A 45 -12.52 5.71 12.91
CA LYS A 45 -11.09 5.39 12.76
C LYS A 45 -10.35 6.57 12.13
N GLU A 46 -10.26 7.68 12.86
CA GLU A 46 -9.37 8.78 12.51
C GLU A 46 -7.94 8.28 12.51
N THR A 47 -7.44 7.98 11.32
CA THR A 47 -6.02 7.68 11.12
C THR A 47 -5.28 9.00 11.19
N THR A 48 -4.85 9.38 12.40
CA THR A 48 -4.08 10.60 12.69
C THR A 48 -2.72 10.54 11.99
N THR A 49 -2.73 10.83 10.70
CA THR A 49 -1.54 10.76 9.84
C THR A 49 -0.65 11.96 10.14
N SER A 50 0.31 11.77 11.05
CA SER A 50 1.48 12.63 11.16
C SER A 50 2.12 12.79 9.78
N SER A 51 2.41 14.02 9.37
CA SER A 51 2.71 14.39 7.98
C SER A 51 4.10 14.01 7.45
N SER A 52 4.60 12.82 7.80
CA SER A 52 5.55 12.10 6.97
C SER A 52 4.86 11.70 5.67
N ALA A 53 5.32 12.21 4.52
CA ALA A 53 4.78 11.84 3.23
C ALA A 53 5.03 10.34 2.96
N SER A 54 3.97 9.54 3.05
CA SER A 54 3.97 8.13 2.65
C SER A 54 3.72 7.98 1.15
N ASN A 55 4.10 6.81 0.61
CA ASN A 55 3.62 6.42 -0.72
C ASN A 55 2.11 6.12 -0.64
N GLN A 56 1.36 6.48 -1.67
CA GLN A 56 -0.09 6.35 -1.76
C GLN A 56 -0.48 5.84 -3.14
N LEU A 57 -1.46 4.92 -3.17
CA LEU A 57 -2.18 4.54 -4.38
C LEU A 57 -3.66 4.83 -4.14
N TYR A 58 -4.28 5.61 -5.02
CA TYR A 58 -5.71 5.90 -4.98
C TYR A 58 -6.29 5.90 -6.41
N PHE A 59 -7.60 6.01 -6.53
CA PHE A 59 -8.30 5.77 -7.80
C PHE A 59 -9.10 6.99 -8.25
N VAL A 60 -9.24 7.12 -9.57
CA VAL A 60 -9.99 8.18 -10.26
C VAL A 60 -10.72 7.55 -11.46
N GLU A 61 -11.85 8.11 -11.88
CA GLU A 61 -12.57 7.62 -13.06
C GLU A 61 -11.72 7.80 -14.32
N GLU A 62 -11.16 9.01 -14.49
CA GLU A 62 -10.22 9.34 -15.55
C GLU A 62 -9.14 10.33 -15.10
N TYR A 63 -8.04 10.35 -15.85
CA TYR A 63 -7.02 11.39 -15.81
C TYR A 63 -7.01 12.10 -17.17
N THR A 64 -7.37 13.38 -17.21
CA THR A 64 -7.60 14.11 -18.47
C THR A 64 -6.30 14.47 -19.18
N LYS A 65 -6.39 14.78 -20.48
CA LYS A 65 -5.25 15.27 -21.28
C LYS A 65 -4.65 16.57 -20.73
N ASP A 66 -5.45 17.37 -20.05
CA ASP A 66 -5.08 18.62 -19.38
C ASP A 66 -4.49 18.39 -17.97
N GLY A 67 -4.28 17.13 -17.59
CA GLY A 67 -3.63 16.73 -16.34
C GLY A 67 -4.53 16.73 -15.10
N GLN A 68 -5.85 16.69 -15.27
CA GLN A 68 -6.83 16.78 -14.17
C GLN A 68 -7.32 15.39 -13.74
N GLU A 69 -7.47 15.20 -12.42
CA GLU A 69 -8.03 13.99 -11.80
C GLU A 69 -9.56 14.15 -11.67
N VAL A 70 -10.34 13.26 -12.30
CA VAL A 70 -11.82 13.31 -12.29
C VAL A 70 -12.38 12.09 -11.56
N GLY A 71 -13.42 12.28 -10.75
CA GLY A 71 -14.10 11.18 -10.07
C GLY A 71 -13.22 10.42 -9.07
N LYS A 72 -12.39 11.13 -8.28
CA LYS A 72 -11.59 10.50 -7.21
C LYS A 72 -12.52 9.82 -6.20
N SER A 73 -12.35 8.52 -6.02
CA SER A 73 -13.23 7.69 -5.18
C SER A 73 -12.50 6.43 -4.68
N GLU A 74 -13.08 5.79 -3.66
CA GLU A 74 -12.74 4.42 -3.23
C GLU A 74 -13.81 3.41 -3.68
N LYS A 75 -14.86 3.86 -4.36
CA LYS A 75 -15.95 3.05 -4.92
C LYS A 75 -16.31 3.48 -6.35
N PHE A 76 -16.42 2.51 -7.26
CA PHE A 76 -16.77 2.73 -8.68
C PHE A 76 -17.79 1.70 -9.16
N PHE A 77 -18.39 1.98 -10.32
CA PHE A 77 -19.45 1.15 -10.90
C PHE A 77 -19.11 0.68 -12.31
N ILE A 78 -19.18 -0.64 -12.55
CA ILE A 78 -18.94 -1.28 -13.85
C ILE A 78 -20.25 -1.75 -14.50
N GLY A 79 -20.22 -2.04 -15.81
CA GLY A 79 -21.31 -2.75 -16.47
C GLY A 79 -21.18 -4.26 -16.33
N GLU A 80 -22.18 -5.02 -16.78
CA GLU A 80 -22.14 -6.50 -16.82
C GLU A 80 -20.93 -7.06 -17.57
N LYS A 81 -20.46 -6.33 -18.59
CA LYS A 81 -19.28 -6.68 -19.41
C LYS A 81 -17.95 -6.20 -18.79
N GLY A 82 -17.99 -5.71 -17.55
CA GLY A 82 -16.87 -5.06 -16.88
C GLY A 82 -16.81 -3.55 -17.10
N GLY A 83 -15.68 -2.98 -16.72
CA GLY A 83 -15.33 -1.57 -16.86
C GLY A 83 -13.91 -1.33 -16.35
N TYR A 84 -13.44 -0.08 -16.41
CA TYR A 84 -12.08 0.27 -16.00
C TYR A 84 -12.04 1.62 -15.28
N ILE A 85 -10.96 1.84 -14.51
CA ILE A 85 -10.64 3.08 -13.80
C ILE A 85 -9.14 3.38 -13.98
N THR A 86 -8.70 4.55 -13.53
CA THR A 86 -7.27 4.89 -13.42
C THR A 86 -6.81 4.80 -11.97
N ALA A 87 -5.63 4.23 -11.71
CA ALA A 87 -4.96 4.37 -10.41
C ALA A 87 -3.86 5.43 -10.49
N MET A 88 -3.84 6.31 -9.49
CA MET A 88 -2.84 7.35 -9.30
C MET A 88 -1.87 6.90 -8.20
N LEU A 89 -0.62 6.63 -8.59
CA LEU A 89 0.48 6.42 -7.65
C LEU A 89 1.13 7.78 -7.34
N ARG A 90 1.29 8.08 -6.06
CA ARG A 90 2.15 9.17 -5.57
C ARG A 90 3.16 8.58 -4.58
N THR A 91 4.41 8.98 -4.69
CA THR A 91 5.52 8.53 -3.85
C THR A 91 6.24 9.74 -3.28
N SER A 92 6.86 9.61 -2.09
CA SER A 92 7.53 10.75 -1.44
C SER A 92 8.96 11.00 -1.95
N GLN A 93 9.49 10.08 -2.75
CA GLN A 93 10.78 10.17 -3.44
C GLN A 93 10.62 9.59 -4.87
N PRO A 94 11.54 9.89 -5.81
CA PRO A 94 11.55 9.26 -7.13
C PRO A 94 11.54 7.72 -7.04
N ILE A 95 10.80 7.06 -7.94
CA ILE A 95 10.53 5.61 -7.83
C ILE A 95 11.78 4.73 -8.02
N GLY A 96 12.81 5.26 -8.70
CA GLY A 96 14.13 4.64 -8.83
C GLY A 96 14.18 3.39 -9.72
N VAL A 97 13.12 3.08 -10.45
CA VAL A 97 13.02 1.94 -11.39
C VAL A 97 12.40 2.38 -12.72
N GLY A 98 12.71 1.66 -13.80
CA GLY A 98 12.17 1.92 -15.14
C GLY A 98 10.86 1.19 -15.46
N ALA A 99 10.45 0.23 -14.63
CA ALA A 99 9.21 -0.53 -14.81
C ALA A 99 8.67 -1.03 -13.45
N VAL A 100 7.35 -1.18 -13.37
CA VAL A 100 6.60 -1.75 -12.24
C VAL A 100 5.59 -2.78 -12.72
N ASP A 101 4.99 -3.51 -11.78
CA ASP A 101 3.83 -4.37 -12.00
C ASP A 101 2.67 -3.90 -11.12
N VAL A 102 1.52 -3.63 -11.74
CA VAL A 102 0.27 -3.35 -11.03
C VAL A 102 -0.50 -4.65 -10.90
N ARG A 103 -0.62 -5.16 -9.69
CA ARG A 103 -1.41 -6.36 -9.38
C ARG A 103 -2.80 -5.97 -8.87
N ILE A 104 -3.83 -6.63 -9.40
CA ILE A 104 -5.18 -6.61 -8.85
C ILE A 104 -5.40 -7.90 -8.05
N GLU A 105 -5.71 -7.75 -6.77
CA GLU A 105 -6.09 -8.82 -5.85
C GLU A 105 -7.55 -8.60 -5.44
N ARG A 106 -8.35 -9.66 -5.32
CA ARG A 106 -9.77 -9.61 -4.93
C ARG A 106 -9.99 -10.41 -3.65
N GLU A 107 -10.76 -9.87 -2.72
CA GLU A 107 -11.12 -10.59 -1.51
C GLU A 107 -12.33 -11.51 -1.75
N SER A 108 -12.28 -12.71 -1.18
CA SER A 108 -13.31 -13.75 -1.29
C SER A 108 -13.37 -14.59 -0.01
N LEU A 109 -14.41 -15.41 0.13
CA LEU A 109 -14.57 -16.30 1.29
C LEU A 109 -13.44 -17.34 1.40
N ASP A 110 -12.86 -17.74 0.26
CA ASP A 110 -11.78 -18.71 0.18
C ASP A 110 -10.37 -18.06 0.30
N GLY A 111 -10.31 -16.75 0.54
CA GLY A 111 -9.08 -15.96 0.61
C GLY A 111 -8.91 -14.98 -0.55
N THR A 112 -7.67 -14.64 -0.89
CA THR A 112 -7.33 -13.60 -1.88
C THR A 112 -7.07 -14.19 -3.28
N GLU A 113 -7.89 -13.82 -4.26
CA GLU A 113 -7.75 -14.18 -5.68
C GLU A 113 -6.83 -13.16 -6.38
N ILE A 114 -5.72 -13.58 -7.02
CA ILE A 114 -4.97 -12.71 -7.94
C ILE A 114 -5.73 -12.66 -9.27
N VAL A 115 -6.34 -11.52 -9.57
CA VAL A 115 -7.19 -11.33 -10.75
C VAL A 115 -6.37 -10.91 -11.97
N SER A 116 -5.32 -10.11 -11.78
CA SER A 116 -4.38 -9.75 -12.85
C SER A 116 -3.04 -9.26 -12.29
N THR A 117 -2.02 -9.22 -13.15
CA THR A 117 -0.79 -8.47 -12.92
C THR A 117 -0.35 -7.88 -14.26
N THR A 118 -0.31 -6.55 -14.36
CA THR A 118 -0.05 -5.82 -15.60
C THR A 118 1.24 -5.02 -15.47
N PRO A 119 2.21 -5.17 -16.38
CA PRO A 119 3.43 -4.37 -16.37
C PRO A 119 3.16 -2.95 -16.88
N PHE A 120 3.83 -1.96 -16.27
CA PHE A 120 3.84 -0.58 -16.74
C PHE A 120 5.26 -0.03 -16.72
N ASP A 121 5.65 0.64 -17.81
CA ASP A 121 6.89 1.43 -17.86
C ASP A 121 6.73 2.71 -17.03
N VAL A 122 7.79 3.10 -16.32
CA VAL A 122 7.83 4.28 -15.45
C VAL A 122 9.18 4.99 -15.55
N PHE A 123 9.21 6.26 -15.16
CA PHE A 123 10.41 7.10 -15.22
C PHE A 123 11.10 7.13 -13.86
N PRO A 124 12.36 6.67 -13.72
CA PRO A 124 13.03 6.54 -12.42
C PRO A 124 13.13 7.83 -11.59
N ASP A 125 13.14 8.99 -12.26
CA ASP A 125 13.25 10.32 -11.68
C ASP A 125 11.90 10.93 -11.24
N LYS A 126 10.77 10.31 -11.59
CA LYS A 126 9.43 10.78 -11.24
C LYS A 126 8.91 10.11 -9.98
N SER A 127 8.01 10.84 -9.30
CA SER A 127 7.36 10.41 -8.05
C SER A 127 5.83 10.32 -8.16
N TYR A 128 5.26 10.52 -9.37
CA TYR A 128 3.83 10.39 -9.63
C TYR A 128 3.59 9.67 -10.96
N PHE A 129 2.59 8.79 -11.00
CA PHE A 129 2.25 7.99 -12.18
C PHE A 129 0.75 7.72 -12.25
N PHE A 130 0.22 7.65 -13.47
CA PHE A 130 -1.15 7.25 -13.76
C PHE A 130 -1.14 5.91 -14.48
N PHE A 131 -1.89 4.95 -13.96
CA PHE A 131 -2.09 3.62 -14.54
C PHE A 131 -3.52 3.54 -15.06
N ASP A 132 -3.68 3.87 -16.35
CA ASP A 132 -4.94 3.88 -17.08
C ASP A 132 -5.44 2.44 -17.37
N LYS A 133 -6.74 2.29 -17.62
CA LYS A 133 -7.43 1.04 -18.00
C LYS A 133 -7.21 -0.15 -17.03
N ILE A 134 -7.10 0.10 -15.73
CA ILE A 134 -7.19 -0.96 -14.72
C ILE A 134 -8.61 -1.53 -14.75
N THR A 135 -8.75 -2.75 -15.24
CA THR A 135 -10.02 -3.33 -15.70
C THR A 135 -10.58 -4.35 -14.71
N PHE A 136 -11.88 -4.27 -14.45
CA PHE A 136 -12.62 -5.13 -13.52
C PHE A 136 -13.84 -5.74 -14.20
N TYR A 137 -14.13 -7.02 -13.92
CA TYR A 137 -15.22 -7.79 -14.54
C TYR A 137 -16.28 -8.32 -13.56
N LYS A 138 -16.00 -8.25 -12.25
CA LYS A 138 -16.90 -8.71 -11.18
C LYS A 138 -17.05 -7.57 -10.17
N SER A 139 -18.16 -7.54 -9.46
CA SER A 139 -18.30 -6.73 -8.24
C SER A 139 -17.55 -7.36 -7.06
N GLY A 140 -17.26 -6.57 -6.03
CA GLY A 140 -16.56 -6.97 -4.82
C GLY A 140 -15.49 -5.97 -4.39
N ASP A 141 -14.75 -6.34 -3.36
CA ASP A 141 -13.66 -5.55 -2.80
C ASP A 141 -12.31 -6.02 -3.36
N TYR A 142 -11.51 -5.04 -3.76
CA TYR A 142 -10.25 -5.25 -4.44
C TYR A 142 -9.12 -4.49 -3.77
N LYS A 143 -7.94 -5.09 -3.74
CA LYS A 143 -6.67 -4.47 -3.35
C LYS A 143 -5.79 -4.38 -4.58
N VAL A 144 -5.48 -3.17 -5.01
CA VAL A 144 -4.49 -2.93 -6.08
C VAL A 144 -3.15 -2.62 -5.41
N THR A 145 -2.10 -3.30 -5.83
CA THR A 145 -0.74 -3.10 -5.29
C THR A 145 0.25 -2.87 -6.43
N VAL A 146 1.07 -1.84 -6.32
CA VAL A 146 2.18 -1.59 -7.25
C VAL A 146 3.44 -2.25 -6.69
N PHE A 147 4.07 -3.11 -7.48
CA PHE A 147 5.31 -3.79 -7.16
C PHE A 147 6.45 -3.31 -8.07
N LYS A 148 7.67 -3.24 -7.51
CA LYS A 148 8.90 -3.23 -8.32
C LYS A 148 9.12 -4.60 -8.96
N LYS A 149 9.93 -4.65 -10.03
CA LYS A 149 10.31 -5.91 -10.71
C LYS A 149 11.12 -6.89 -9.83
N ASP A 150 11.61 -6.44 -8.67
CA ASP A 150 12.22 -7.28 -7.62
C ASP A 150 11.20 -7.92 -6.66
N GLY A 151 9.91 -7.62 -6.79
CA GLY A 151 8.83 -8.10 -5.93
C GLY A 151 8.49 -7.20 -4.73
N SER A 152 9.22 -6.10 -4.51
CA SER A 152 8.96 -5.17 -3.40
C SER A 152 7.71 -4.32 -3.66
N PRO A 153 6.75 -4.23 -2.72
CA PRO A 153 5.61 -3.32 -2.84
C PRO A 153 6.04 -1.86 -2.69
N VAL A 154 5.51 -0.99 -3.54
CA VAL A 154 5.74 0.48 -3.53
C VAL A 154 4.62 1.20 -2.80
N ALA A 155 3.37 0.84 -3.12
CA ALA A 155 2.14 1.33 -2.51
C ALA A 155 0.99 0.35 -2.80
N ALA A 156 -0.05 0.39 -1.98
CA ALA A 156 -1.31 -0.32 -2.22
C ALA A 156 -2.50 0.60 -1.93
N GLY A 157 -3.65 0.31 -2.55
CA GLY A 157 -4.92 0.99 -2.33
C GLY A 157 -6.07 0.00 -2.48
N THR A 158 -7.13 0.18 -1.70
CA THR A 158 -8.35 -0.63 -1.74
C THR A 158 -9.44 0.07 -2.53
N VAL A 159 -10.22 -0.68 -3.31
CA VAL A 159 -11.32 -0.16 -4.12
C VAL A 159 -12.50 -1.13 -4.13
N ARG A 160 -13.70 -0.60 -3.88
CA ARG A 160 -14.96 -1.32 -4.04
C ARG A 160 -15.45 -1.16 -5.48
N ILE A 161 -15.78 -2.27 -6.12
CA ILE A 161 -16.41 -2.29 -7.44
C ILE A 161 -17.82 -2.85 -7.29
N ASP A 162 -18.84 -2.11 -7.73
CA ASP A 162 -20.22 -2.58 -7.83
C ASP A 162 -20.71 -2.55 -9.28
N TYR A 163 -21.87 -3.14 -9.57
CA TYR A 163 -22.53 -2.99 -10.86
C TYR A 163 -23.37 -1.70 -10.89
N LYS A 164 -23.51 -1.08 -12.07
CA LYS A 164 -24.40 0.06 -12.34
C LYS A 164 -25.88 -0.33 -12.29
#